data_AF-A0A382SWU1-F1
#
_entry.id   AF-A0A382SWU1-F1
#
_cell.length_a   1.000
_cell.length_b   1.000
_cell.length_c   1.000
_cell.angle_alpha   90.00
_cell.angle_beta   90.00
_cell.angle_gamma   90.00
#
_symmetry.space_group_name_H-M   'P 1'
#
loop_
_entity.id
_entity.type
_entity.pdbx_description
1 polymer ?
#
loop_
_entity_poly.entity_id
_entity_poly.type
_entity_poly.pdbx_seq_one_letter_code
_entity_poly.pdbx_strand_id
1 'polypeptide(L)' 'VQEFVNDVNSYVWSYWLVGLCLGAGLLFSILTRFLQVRHFRQMLRLVFSGKASDRGISPFQALAVSLSGR' A
#
# COMPACT_ATOMS: atom_id res chain seq x y z
N VAL A 1 -38.89 8.74 -12.66
CA VAL A 1 -37.99 7.62 -13.04
C VAL A 1 -36.52 8.01 -12.94
N GLN A 2 -36.09 9.15 -13.51
CA GLN A 2 -34.68 9.59 -13.44
C GLN A 2 -34.15 9.80 -12.01
N GLU A 3 -34.95 10.35 -11.08
CA GLU A 3 -34.50 10.56 -9.70
C GLU A 3 -34.26 9.24 -8.94
N PHE A 4 -35.15 8.26 -9.11
CA PHE A 4 -34.97 6.92 -8.53
C PHE A 4 -33.70 6.22 -9.05
N VAL A 5 -33.39 6.38 -10.34
CA VAL A 5 -32.17 5.83 -10.95
C VAL A 5 -30.92 6.53 -10.41
N ASN A 6 -30.96 7.85 -10.19
CA ASN A 6 -29.83 8.61 -9.63
C ASN A 6 -29.56 8.28 -8.16
N ASP A 7 -30.61 8.06 -7.35
CA ASP A 7 -30.46 7.65 -5.96
C ASP A 7 -29.85 6.25 -5.85
N VAL A 8 -30.32 5.30 -6.65
CA VAL A 8 -29.76 3.95 -6.71
C VAL A 8 -28.31 3.97 -7.22
N ASN A 9 -28.01 4.78 -8.24
CA ASN A 9 -26.65 4.89 -8.76
C ASN A 9 -25.69 5.45 -7.70
N SER A 10 -26.09 6.50 -6.97
CA SER A 10 -25.28 7.10 -5.91
C SER A 10 -25.02 6.12 -4.76
N TYR A 11 -26.01 5.30 -4.41
CA TYR A 11 -25.87 4.27 -3.37
C TYR A 11 -24.95 3.13 -3.81
N VAL A 12 -25.13 2.62 -5.04
CA VAL A 12 -24.33 1.51 -5.59
C VAL A 12 -22.90 1.94 -5.90
N TRP A 13 -22.68 3.12 -6.49
CA TRP A 13 -21.34 3.56 -6.87
C TRP A 13 -20.52 4.13 -5.72
N SER A 14 -21.13 4.73 -4.70
CA SER A 14 -20.37 5.32 -3.60
C SER A 14 -20.24 4.35 -2.43
N TYR A 15 -21.37 3.91 -1.86
CA TYR A 15 -21.35 3.10 -0.64
C TYR A 15 -20.75 1.70 -0.86
N TRP A 16 -21.07 1.07 -2.00
CA TRP A 16 -20.59 -0.28 -2.30
C TRP A 16 -19.10 -0.30 -2.67
N LEU A 17 -18.63 0.61 -3.53
CA LEU A 17 -17.21 0.70 -3.91
C LEU A 17 -16.34 1.07 -2.71
N VAL A 18 -16.78 2.03 -1.89
CA VAL A 18 -16.06 2.41 -0.66
C VAL A 18 -16.06 1.26 0.33
N GLY A 19 -17.19 0.59 0.55
CA GLY A 19 -17.30 -0.57 1.42
C GLY A 19 -16.44 -1.75 0.96
N LEU A 20 -16.41 -2.05 -0.34
CA LEU A 20 -15.59 -3.10 -0.93
C LEU A 20 -14.10 -2.73 -0.85
N CYS A 21 -13.73 -1.48 -1.14
CA CYS A 21 -12.34 -1.01 -1.05
C CYS A 21 -11.81 -1.03 0.38
N LEU A 22 -12.59 -0.52 1.34
CA LEU A 22 -12.24 -0.55 2.76
C LEU A 22 -12.24 -1.98 3.29
N GLY A 23 -13.21 -2.80 2.91
CA GLY A 23 -13.29 -4.21 3.27
C GLY A 23 -12.10 -5.00 2.73
N ALA A 24 -11.77 -4.85 1.46
CA ALA A 24 -10.59 -5.47 0.85
C ALA A 24 -9.30 -4.97 1.53
N GLY A 25 -9.16 -3.66 1.75
CA GLY A 25 -8.01 -3.09 2.45
C GLY A 25 -7.85 -3.65 3.87
N LEU A 26 -8.95 -3.75 4.61
CA LEU A 26 -8.98 -4.29 5.98
C LEU A 26 -8.70 -5.80 5.98
N LEU A 27 -9.32 -6.57 5.08
CA LEU A 27 -9.08 -8.01 4.93
C LEU A 27 -7.63 -8.29 4.58
N PHE A 28 -7.05 -7.56 3.61
CA PHE A 28 -5.62 -7.67 3.30
C PHE A 28 -4.76 -7.26 4.50
N SER A 29 -5.11 -6.20 5.23
CA SER A 29 -4.36 -5.76 6.41
C SER A 29 -4.37 -6.80 7.54
N ILE A 30 -5.50 -7.47 7.75
CA ILE A 30 -5.67 -8.55 8.74
C ILE A 30 -4.99 -9.84 8.28
N LEU A 31 -5.24 -10.33 7.05
CA LEU A 31 -4.65 -11.56 6.53
C LEU A 31 -3.13 -11.46 6.44
N THR A 32 -2.61 -10.31 5.99
CA THR A 32 -1.16 -10.09 5.89
C THR A 32 -0.53 -9.68 7.24
N ARG A 33 -1.32 -9.71 8.32
CA ARG A 33 -0.89 -9.52 9.71
C ARG A 33 -0.12 -8.21 9.91
N PHE A 34 -0.66 -7.12 9.38
CA PHE A 34 0.02 -5.82 9.31
C PHE A 34 1.41 -5.94 8.66
N LEU A 35 1.45 -6.49 7.45
CA LEU A 35 2.67 -6.64 6.64
C LEU A 35 3.45 -5.32 6.54
N GLN A 36 2.72 -4.21 6.43
CA GLN A 36 3.29 -2.87 6.46
C GLN A 36 4.13 -2.66 7.71
N VAL A 37 3.66 -2.98 8.92
CA VAL A 37 4.44 -2.80 10.16
C VAL A 37 5.54 -3.86 10.31
N ARG A 38 5.27 -5.12 9.95
CA ARG A 38 6.23 -6.23 10.05
C ARG A 38 7.43 -6.06 9.12
N HIS A 39 7.18 -5.75 7.85
CA HIS A 39 8.23 -5.64 6.83
C HIS A 39 8.87 -4.26 6.81
N PHE A 40 8.16 -3.19 7.19
CA PHE A 40 8.78 -1.86 7.32
C PHE A 40 9.87 -1.85 8.39
N ARG A 41 9.67 -2.53 9.52
CA ARG A 41 10.70 -2.65 10.56
C ARG A 41 11.94 -3.40 10.06
N GLN A 42 11.73 -4.42 9.22
CA GLN A 42 12.81 -5.18 8.61
C GLN A 42 13.50 -4.40 7.47
N MET A 43 12.75 -3.68 6.63
CA MET A 43 13.30 -2.78 5.61
C MET A 43 14.13 -1.65 6.23
N LEU A 44 13.61 -0.96 7.26
CA LEU A 44 14.38 0.05 7.98
C LEU A 44 15.63 -0.57 8.60
N ARG A 45 15.52 -1.74 9.23
CA ARG A 45 16.70 -2.45 9.73
C ARG A 45 17.69 -2.75 8.60
N LEU A 46 17.28 -3.25 7.44
CA LEU A 46 18.20 -3.54 6.32
C LEU A 46 18.82 -2.27 5.73
N VAL A 47 18.06 -1.18 5.63
CA VAL A 47 18.54 0.14 5.18
C VAL A 47 19.60 0.70 6.15
N PHE A 48 19.39 0.56 7.46
CA PHE A 48 20.33 1.05 8.49
C PHE A 48 21.44 0.04 8.86
N SER A 49 21.26 -1.27 8.66
CA SER A 49 22.24 -2.31 9.02
C SER A 49 23.39 -2.48 8.04
N GLY A 50 23.44 -1.71 6.93
CA GLY A 50 24.67 -1.47 6.18
C GLY A 50 25.47 -2.70 5.72
N LYS A 51 24.85 -3.89 5.61
CA LYS A 51 25.53 -5.04 5.00
C LYS A 51 25.35 -4.93 3.50
N ALA A 52 26.36 -4.32 2.86
CA ALA A 52 26.57 -4.36 1.43
C ALA A 52 26.36 -5.80 0.96
N SER A 53 25.30 -6.02 0.18
CA SER A 53 25.12 -7.29 -0.50
C SER A 53 26.06 -7.26 -1.69
N ASP A 54 26.84 -8.33 -1.82
CA ASP A 54 27.97 -8.53 -2.73
C ASP A 54 27.63 -8.47 -4.24
N ARG A 55 26.44 -7.98 -4.62
CA ARG A 55 25.91 -8.03 -5.99
C ARG A 55 25.13 -6.80 -6.46
N GLY A 56 25.14 -5.68 -5.74
CA GLY A 56 24.50 -4.47 -6.24
C GLY A 56 24.22 -3.42 -5.19
N ILE A 57 23.99 -2.21 -5.71
CA ILE A 57 23.57 -0.97 -5.04
C ILE A 57 22.77 -1.26 -3.75
N SER A 58 23.23 -0.70 -2.63
CA SER A 58 22.55 -0.84 -1.33
C SER A 58 21.07 -0.45 -1.43
N PRO A 59 20.15 -1.11 -0.71
CA PRO A 59 18.74 -0.71 -0.65
C PRO A 59 18.53 0.77 -0.35
N PHE A 60 19.44 1.40 0.41
CA PHE A 60 19.44 2.85 0.65
C PHE A 60 19.83 3.65 -0.60
N GLN A 61 20.84 3.19 -1.32
CA GLN A 61 21.33 3.85 -2.53
C GLN A 61 20.33 3.70 -3.69
N ALA A 62 19.63 2.57 -3.82
CA ALA A 62 18.54 2.40 -4.77
C ALA A 62 17.38 3.37 -4.45
N LEU A 63 17.03 3.52 -3.17
CA LEU A 63 16.02 4.50 -2.72
C LEU A 63 16.45 5.95 -3.00
N ALA A 64 17.71 6.31 -2.71
CA ALA A 64 18.24 7.64 -3.01
C ALA A 64 18.28 7.93 -4.51
N VAL A 65 18.61 6.95 -5.35
CA VAL A 65 18.57 7.07 -6.82
C VAL A 65 17.14 7.28 -7.31
N SER A 66 16.15 6.54 -6.79
CA SER A 66 14.73 6.79 -7.12
C SER A 66 14.24 8.16 -6.63
N LEU A 67 14.75 8.67 -5.51
CA LEU A 67 14.42 10.01 -5.00
C LEU A 67 15.09 11.14 -5.79
N SER A 68 16.28 10.88 -6.34
CA SER A 68 17.11 11.82 -7.10
C SER A 68 16.78 11.83 -8.60
N GLY A 69 16.06 10.83 -9.11
CA GLY A 69 15.61 10.75 -10.50
C GLY A 69 14.45 11.68 -10.86
N ARG A 70 14.15 12.67 -10.00
CA ARG A 70 13.16 13.73 -10.21
C ARG A 70 13.82 15.09 -9.99
#